data_AF-A0A1F5A4X0-F1
#
_entry.id   AF-A0A1F5A4X0-F1
#
_cell.length_a   1.000
_cell.length_b   1.000
_cell.length_c   1.000
_cell.angle_alpha   90.00
_cell.angle_beta   90.00
_cell.angle_gamma   90.00
#
_symmetry.space_group_name_H-M   'P 1'
#
loop_
_entity.id
_entity.type
_entity.pdbx_description
1 polymer ?
#
loop_
_entity_poly.entity_id
_entity_poly.type
_entity_poly.pdbx_seq_one_letter_code
_entity_poly.pdbx_strand_id
1 'polypeptide(L)'
;GTDTMAYLSSWLSICFPQVPIPIVITGSQLTLDYMPEDVTVNLRGAAQVVCSDFPGVWIYCNWKLIPGARAHKAHALHPDIFITTNGVPVYFNPDWALKNKRRSFSLKIEYVPSNWMNKILNFSSQKTRDIYEKVGWFMCLPGVEQKLSEDKKLVCIYGFGAGNAPTRVLNYFRSFYLEKEKPCIIACSQAEGDIKKPNYYKKVGIAWLAQDGFKVWSQMDYPIEFIHALACFSLLVSFDDPAHILSKYLEGPF
;
A
#
# COMPACT_ATOMS: atom_id res chain seq x y z
N GLY A 1 -9.09 -12.09 5.34
CA GLY A 1 -8.65 -12.32 6.74
C GLY A 1 -7.66 -11.25 7.14
N THR A 2 -7.17 -11.28 8.38
CA THR A 2 -6.26 -10.24 8.92
C THR A 2 -4.92 -10.16 8.18
N ASP A 3 -4.42 -11.29 7.67
CA ASP A 3 -3.11 -11.38 6.99
C ASP A 3 -2.96 -10.45 5.78
N THR A 4 -4.03 -10.28 4.99
CA THR A 4 -4.01 -9.47 3.76
C THR A 4 -4.91 -8.24 3.83
N MET A 5 -5.42 -7.92 5.03
CA MET A 5 -6.36 -6.83 5.21
C MET A 5 -5.73 -5.47 4.87
N ALA A 6 -4.48 -5.25 5.28
CA ALA A 6 -3.73 -4.03 4.99
C ALA A 6 -3.57 -3.82 3.47
N TYR A 7 -3.26 -4.89 2.71
CA TYR A 7 -3.19 -4.86 1.25
C TYR A 7 -4.53 -4.48 0.61
N LEU A 8 -5.64 -5.10 1.05
CA LEU A 8 -6.97 -4.76 0.55
C LEU A 8 -7.34 -3.31 0.86
N SER A 9 -7.08 -2.86 2.09
CA SER A 9 -7.39 -1.48 2.50
C SER A 9 -6.57 -0.44 1.74
N SER A 10 -5.31 -0.74 1.44
CA SER A 10 -4.45 0.08 0.60
C SER A 10 -4.97 0.15 -0.83
N TRP A 11 -5.32 -0.99 -1.43
CA TRP A 11 -5.92 -1.06 -2.76
C TRP A 11 -7.18 -0.20 -2.86
N LEU A 12 -8.12 -0.39 -1.92
CA LEU A 12 -9.36 0.39 -1.88
C LEU A 12 -9.10 1.89 -1.68
N SER A 13 -8.09 2.26 -0.88
CA SER A 13 -7.71 3.68 -0.68
C SER A 13 -7.23 4.35 -1.98
N ILE A 14 -6.57 3.60 -2.86
CA ILE A 14 -6.11 4.09 -4.17
C ILE A 14 -7.27 4.14 -5.17
N CYS A 15 -8.15 3.12 -5.16
CA CYS A 15 -9.32 3.05 -6.05
C CYS A 15 -10.37 4.14 -5.77
N PHE A 16 -10.54 4.49 -4.50
CA PHE A 16 -11.60 5.39 -4.03
C PHE A 16 -11.03 6.61 -3.31
N PRO A 17 -10.23 7.45 -4.01
CA PRO A 17 -9.68 8.65 -3.39
C PRO A 17 -10.84 9.59 -3.03
N GLN A 18 -10.85 10.08 -1.79
CA GLN A 18 -11.88 11.00 -1.29
C GLN A 18 -13.32 10.42 -1.36
N VAL A 19 -13.47 9.11 -1.16
CA VAL A 19 -14.79 8.49 -1.06
C VAL A 19 -15.62 9.16 0.03
N PRO A 20 -16.86 9.61 -0.27
CA PRO A 20 -17.67 10.42 0.64
C PRO A 20 -18.42 9.58 1.68
N ILE A 21 -18.25 8.27 1.66
CA ILE A 21 -18.84 7.32 2.61
C ILE A 21 -17.74 6.55 3.34
N PRO A 22 -18.00 6.08 4.57
CA PRO A 22 -17.09 5.19 5.27
C PRO A 22 -17.05 3.81 4.60
N ILE A 23 -15.86 3.39 4.18
CA ILE A 23 -15.57 1.99 3.81
C ILE A 23 -14.73 1.40 4.94
N VAL A 24 -15.35 0.58 5.79
CA VAL A 24 -14.69 -0.01 6.96
C VAL A 24 -14.45 -1.49 6.73
N ILE A 25 -13.18 -1.89 6.79
CA ILE A 25 -12.73 -3.27 6.72
C ILE A 25 -12.43 -3.72 8.15
N THR A 26 -12.89 -4.90 8.54
CA THR A 26 -12.67 -5.44 9.88
C THR A 26 -12.49 -6.95 9.84
N GLY A 27 -12.13 -7.53 10.98
CA GLY A 27 -11.90 -8.95 11.16
C GLY A 27 -11.55 -9.25 12.62
N SER A 28 -10.98 -10.41 12.86
CA SER A 28 -10.68 -10.92 14.20
C SER A 28 -9.37 -11.69 14.19
N GLN A 29 -8.59 -11.58 15.27
CA GLN A 29 -7.47 -12.48 15.53
C GLN A 29 -7.92 -13.70 16.35
N LEU A 30 -8.83 -13.49 17.29
CA LEU A 30 -9.38 -14.50 18.19
C LEU A 30 -10.82 -14.79 17.74
N THR A 31 -11.00 -15.94 17.07
CA THR A 31 -12.31 -16.37 16.58
C THR A 31 -13.27 -16.64 17.73
N LEU A 32 -14.56 -16.82 17.42
CA LEU A 32 -15.62 -17.08 18.39
C LEU A 32 -15.35 -18.31 19.31
N ASP A 33 -14.45 -19.19 18.91
CA ASP A 33 -14.05 -20.37 19.67
C ASP A 33 -13.02 -20.06 20.79
N TYR A 34 -12.47 -18.84 20.84
CA TYR A 34 -11.52 -18.38 21.86
C TYR A 34 -12.16 -17.44 22.87
N MET A 35 -11.70 -17.44 24.12
CA MET A 35 -12.15 -16.51 25.17
C MET A 35 -10.96 -15.80 25.83
N PRO A 36 -10.88 -14.46 25.78
CA PRO A 36 -11.82 -13.55 25.10
C PRO A 36 -11.71 -13.65 23.57
N GLU A 37 -12.82 -13.41 22.86
CA GLU A 37 -12.87 -13.24 21.39
C GLU A 37 -12.85 -11.75 21.02
N ASP A 38 -12.45 -11.43 19.78
CA ASP A 38 -12.45 -10.05 19.26
C ASP A 38 -13.41 -9.82 18.08
N VAL A 39 -14.14 -10.84 17.62
CA VAL A 39 -15.12 -10.75 16.52
C VAL A 39 -16.24 -9.77 16.85
N THR A 40 -16.90 -9.95 18.00
CA THR A 40 -18.10 -9.17 18.35
C THR A 40 -17.77 -7.71 18.55
N VAL A 41 -16.65 -7.44 19.23
CA VAL A 41 -16.16 -6.08 19.50
C VAL A 41 -15.78 -5.37 18.20
N ASN A 42 -15.01 -6.04 17.34
CA ASN A 42 -14.56 -5.45 16.09
C ASN A 42 -15.72 -5.19 15.14
N LEU A 43 -16.66 -6.14 15.01
CA LEU A 43 -17.83 -5.99 14.14
C LEU A 43 -18.77 -4.88 14.63
N ARG A 44 -19.06 -4.84 15.93
CA ARG A 44 -19.90 -3.79 16.53
C ARG A 44 -19.29 -2.40 16.34
N GLY A 45 -18.00 -2.26 16.60
CA GLY A 45 -17.32 -0.98 16.45
C GLY A 45 -17.20 -0.53 14.99
N ALA A 46 -16.96 -1.46 14.06
CA ALA A 46 -16.98 -1.16 12.62
C ALA A 46 -18.36 -0.64 12.17
N ALA A 47 -19.44 -1.26 12.63
CA ALA A 47 -20.80 -0.78 12.35
C ALA A 47 -21.07 0.61 12.93
N GLN A 48 -20.54 0.90 14.13
CA GLN A 48 -20.65 2.23 14.73
C GLN A 48 -19.89 3.30 13.93
N VAL A 49 -18.71 2.98 13.40
CA VAL A 49 -17.95 3.89 12.53
C VAL A 49 -18.73 4.19 11.25
N VAL A 50 -19.33 3.18 10.62
CA VAL A 50 -20.17 3.37 9.42
C VAL A 50 -21.33 4.33 9.71
N CYS A 51 -21.93 4.26 10.90
CA CYS A 51 -22.99 5.18 11.33
C CYS A 51 -22.50 6.57 11.75
N SER A 52 -21.19 6.79 11.88
CA SER A 52 -20.60 8.03 12.44
C SER A 52 -20.16 9.05 11.39
N ASP A 53 -20.48 8.83 10.10
CA ASP A 53 -20.11 9.73 9.00
C ASP A 53 -18.60 10.02 8.98
N PHE A 54 -17.79 8.96 8.84
CA PHE A 54 -16.33 9.02 8.78
C PHE A 54 -15.81 8.63 7.38
N PRO A 55 -15.91 9.52 6.37
CA PRO A 55 -15.56 9.21 4.99
C PRO A 55 -14.13 8.68 4.84
N GLY A 56 -13.93 7.82 3.84
CA GLY A 56 -12.63 7.22 3.56
C GLY A 56 -12.60 5.72 3.77
N VAL A 57 -11.45 5.14 3.46
CA VAL A 57 -11.19 3.71 3.64
C VAL A 57 -10.42 3.51 4.93
N TRP A 58 -10.94 2.62 5.77
CA TRP A 58 -10.43 2.39 7.11
C TRP A 58 -10.35 0.90 7.44
N ILE A 59 -9.39 0.54 8.29
CA ILE A 59 -9.46 -0.69 9.07
C ILE A 59 -9.96 -0.33 10.46
N TYR A 60 -10.99 -1.03 10.93
CA TYR A 60 -11.40 -0.99 12.33
C TYR A 60 -11.01 -2.30 13.03
N CYS A 61 -10.16 -2.21 14.04
CA CYS A 61 -9.69 -3.37 14.81
C CYS A 61 -9.22 -2.92 16.19
N ASN A 62 -9.58 -3.67 17.23
CA ASN A 62 -9.16 -3.42 18.62
C ASN A 62 -9.37 -1.96 19.05
N TRP A 63 -10.59 -1.44 18.83
CA TRP A 63 -11.01 -0.07 19.18
C TRP A 63 -10.26 1.06 18.44
N LYS A 64 -9.44 0.71 17.45
CA LYS A 64 -8.71 1.65 16.61
C LYS A 64 -9.29 1.70 15.21
N LEU A 65 -9.38 2.90 14.68
CA LEU A 65 -9.63 3.17 13.28
C LEU A 65 -8.32 3.62 12.62
N ILE A 66 -7.89 2.87 11.61
CA ILE A 66 -6.58 3.01 10.96
C ILE A 66 -6.81 3.39 9.49
N PRO A 67 -6.20 4.47 8.97
CA PRO A 67 -6.33 4.82 7.56
C PRO A 67 -5.85 3.67 6.67
N GLY A 68 -6.66 3.24 5.70
CA GLY A 68 -6.36 2.06 4.88
C GLY A 68 -5.03 2.13 4.14
N ALA A 69 -4.65 3.31 3.64
CA ALA A 69 -3.37 3.55 2.98
C ALA A 69 -2.14 3.54 3.92
N ARG A 70 -2.36 3.45 5.24
CA ARG A 70 -1.32 3.52 6.28
C ARG A 70 -1.35 2.32 7.22
N ALA A 71 -2.20 1.34 6.96
CA ALA A 71 -2.31 0.17 7.80
C ALA A 71 -1.14 -0.80 7.56
N HIS A 72 -0.61 -1.34 8.64
CA HIS A 72 0.37 -2.43 8.63
C HIS A 72 0.03 -3.46 9.70
N LYS A 73 0.08 -4.75 9.35
CA LYS A 73 -0.11 -5.85 10.33
C LYS A 73 1.21 -6.09 11.06
N ALA A 74 1.38 -5.47 12.22
CA ALA A 74 2.59 -5.58 13.03
C ALA A 74 2.62 -6.82 13.94
N HIS A 75 1.46 -7.38 14.29
CA HIS A 75 1.39 -8.51 15.22
C HIS A 75 0.71 -9.73 14.59
N ALA A 76 1.35 -10.89 14.76
CA ALA A 76 0.84 -12.17 14.25
C ALA A 76 -0.28 -12.75 15.10
N LEU A 77 -0.28 -12.50 16.42
CA LEU A 77 -1.19 -13.11 17.40
C LEU A 77 -1.85 -12.11 18.36
N HIS A 78 -1.25 -10.94 18.58
CA HIS A 78 -1.74 -9.98 19.56
C HIS A 78 -3.05 -9.32 19.04
N PRO A 79 -4.07 -9.08 19.89
CA PRO A 79 -5.31 -8.40 19.49
C PRO A 79 -5.08 -6.99 18.92
N ASP A 80 -3.98 -6.35 19.29
CA ASP A 80 -3.49 -5.12 18.67
C ASP A 80 -2.80 -5.37 17.31
N ILE A 81 -3.51 -6.02 16.40
CA ILE A 81 -2.98 -6.60 15.15
C ILE A 81 -2.30 -5.55 14.26
N PHE A 82 -2.95 -4.40 14.11
CA PHE A 82 -2.60 -3.37 13.13
C PHE A 82 -2.06 -2.11 13.79
N ILE A 83 -1.07 -1.49 13.14
CA ILE A 83 -0.55 -0.15 13.48
C ILE A 83 -0.78 0.82 12.32
N THR A 84 -0.68 2.12 12.62
CA THR A 84 -0.62 3.16 11.59
C THR A 84 0.84 3.48 11.31
N THR A 85 1.30 3.14 10.12
CA THR A 85 2.67 3.45 9.69
C THR A 85 2.84 4.97 9.57
N ASN A 86 3.84 5.52 10.27
CA ASN A 86 4.21 6.94 10.25
C ASN A 86 3.01 7.87 10.48
N GLY A 87 2.21 7.55 11.50
CA GLY A 87 1.01 8.31 11.86
C GLY A 87 0.42 7.81 13.17
N VAL A 88 -0.76 8.32 13.51
CA VAL A 88 -1.47 7.97 14.75
C VAL A 88 -2.84 7.38 14.38
N PRO A 89 -3.23 6.23 14.97
CA PRO A 89 -4.58 5.72 14.78
C PRO A 89 -5.61 6.65 15.42
N VAL A 90 -6.85 6.59 14.94
CA VAL A 90 -7.98 7.23 15.60
C VAL A 90 -8.55 6.25 16.63
N TYR A 91 -8.46 6.61 17.91
CA TYR A 91 -9.14 5.87 18.99
C TYR A 91 -10.62 6.24 18.95
N PHE A 92 -11.41 5.42 18.26
CA PHE A 92 -12.79 5.72 18.00
C PHE A 92 -13.62 5.57 19.28
N ASN A 93 -14.37 6.62 19.63
CA ASN A 93 -15.33 6.56 20.73
C ASN A 93 -16.75 6.32 20.18
N PRO A 94 -17.43 5.24 20.57
CA PRO A 94 -18.82 4.96 20.19
C PRO A 94 -19.82 6.09 20.44
N ASP A 95 -19.58 6.96 21.44
CA ASP A 95 -20.44 8.10 21.73
C ASP A 95 -20.49 9.13 20.59
N TRP A 96 -19.48 9.15 19.71
CA TRP A 96 -19.48 9.99 18.51
C TRP A 96 -20.61 9.61 17.55
N ALA A 97 -20.94 8.32 17.44
CA ALA A 97 -22.04 7.82 16.64
C ALA A 97 -23.41 8.27 17.16
N LEU A 98 -23.53 8.48 18.49
CA LEU A 98 -24.80 8.72 19.17
C LEU A 98 -25.15 10.20 19.32
N LYS A 99 -24.15 11.10 19.26
CA LYS A 99 -24.37 12.55 19.44
C LYS A 99 -25.04 13.23 18.24
N ASN A 100 -24.87 12.70 17.03
CA ASN A 100 -25.51 13.22 15.82
C ASN A 100 -26.84 12.51 15.49
N LYS A 101 -27.80 12.55 16.42
CA LYS A 101 -29.19 12.20 16.10
C LYS A 101 -29.73 13.20 15.06
N ARG A 102 -30.14 12.68 13.89
CA ARG A 102 -30.81 13.37 12.76
C ARG A 102 -29.91 14.25 11.87
N ARG A 103 -28.98 13.66 11.14
CA ARG A 103 -28.83 14.08 9.73
C ARG A 103 -29.69 13.15 8.90
N SER A 104 -30.58 13.68 8.08
CA SER A 104 -31.32 12.86 7.13
C SER A 104 -30.28 12.11 6.29
N PHE A 105 -30.37 10.78 6.25
CA PHE A 105 -29.70 9.97 5.23
C PHE A 105 -30.34 10.31 3.88
N SER A 106 -30.04 11.48 3.35
CA SER A 106 -30.56 11.94 2.06
C SER A 106 -29.51 12.78 1.36
N LEU A 107 -28.39 12.16 1.07
CA LEU A 107 -27.71 12.47 -0.18
C LEU A 107 -27.73 11.16 -0.96
N LYS A 108 -28.47 11.12 -2.06
CA LYS A 108 -28.16 10.19 -3.15
C LYS A 108 -26.77 10.59 -3.61
N ILE A 109 -25.74 10.11 -2.93
CA ILE A 109 -24.37 10.35 -3.33
C ILE A 109 -24.14 9.41 -4.51
N GLU A 110 -24.33 9.94 -5.71
CA GLU A 110 -23.97 9.24 -6.92
C GLU A 110 -22.45 9.27 -7.05
N TYR A 111 -21.79 8.24 -6.52
CA TYR A 111 -20.35 8.09 -6.70
C TYR A 111 -20.07 7.66 -8.14
N VAL A 112 -19.46 8.55 -8.91
CA VAL A 112 -19.02 8.25 -10.27
C VAL A 112 -17.59 7.70 -10.21
N PRO A 113 -17.35 6.44 -10.62
CA PRO A 113 -16.00 5.91 -10.69
C PRO A 113 -15.13 6.73 -11.64
N SER A 114 -13.86 6.91 -11.26
CA SER A 114 -12.90 7.60 -12.13
C SER A 114 -12.67 6.85 -13.44
N ASN A 115 -12.15 7.53 -14.46
CA ASN A 115 -11.76 6.90 -15.73
C ASN A 115 -10.76 5.74 -15.52
N TRP A 116 -9.88 5.86 -14.52
CA TRP A 116 -8.97 4.80 -14.12
C TRP A 116 -9.73 3.57 -13.62
N MET A 117 -10.71 3.76 -12.74
CA MET A 117 -11.53 2.66 -12.21
C MET A 117 -12.36 2.00 -13.31
N ASN A 118 -13.01 2.79 -14.17
CA ASN A 118 -13.78 2.24 -15.30
C ASN A 118 -12.88 1.40 -16.22
N LYS A 119 -11.63 1.83 -16.47
CA LYS A 119 -10.66 1.04 -17.23
C LYS A 119 -10.33 -0.29 -16.53
N ILE A 120 -10.04 -0.26 -15.22
CA ILE A 120 -9.69 -1.45 -14.45
C ILE A 120 -10.83 -2.46 -14.42
N LEU A 121 -12.07 -1.99 -14.21
CA LEU A 121 -13.27 -2.83 -14.14
C LEU A 121 -13.58 -3.55 -15.46
N ASN A 122 -13.05 -3.07 -16.58
CA ASN A 122 -13.20 -3.70 -17.89
C ASN A 122 -12.19 -4.84 -18.15
N PHE A 123 -11.20 -5.07 -17.28
CA PHE A 123 -10.29 -6.19 -17.42
C PHE A 123 -10.91 -7.50 -16.94
N SER A 124 -10.65 -8.58 -17.67
CA SER A 124 -10.92 -9.94 -17.19
C SER A 124 -9.93 -10.34 -16.10
N SER A 125 -10.33 -11.27 -15.23
CA SER A 125 -9.44 -11.79 -14.18
C SER A 125 -8.11 -12.30 -14.72
N GLN A 126 -8.09 -12.92 -15.91
CA GLN A 126 -6.86 -13.39 -16.55
C GLN A 126 -5.96 -12.22 -16.95
N LYS A 127 -6.52 -11.23 -17.68
CA LYS A 127 -5.74 -10.07 -18.11
C LYS A 127 -5.15 -9.30 -16.94
N THR A 128 -5.92 -9.19 -15.86
CA THR A 128 -5.46 -8.55 -14.62
C THR A 128 -4.28 -9.32 -14.00
N ARG A 129 -4.32 -10.66 -13.97
CA ARG A 129 -3.19 -11.50 -13.53
C ARG A 129 -1.94 -11.31 -14.38
N ASP A 130 -2.09 -11.33 -15.71
CA ASP A 130 -0.96 -11.14 -16.63
C ASP A 130 -0.26 -9.79 -16.41
N ILE A 131 -1.03 -8.75 -16.04
CA ILE A 131 -0.49 -7.42 -15.70
C ILE A 131 0.23 -7.46 -14.34
N TYR A 132 -0.35 -8.09 -13.32
CA TYR A 132 0.26 -8.19 -11.99
C TYR A 132 1.60 -8.93 -12.00
N GLU A 133 1.76 -9.95 -12.85
CA GLU A 133 3.01 -10.68 -13.01
C GLU A 133 4.17 -9.78 -13.48
N LYS A 134 3.89 -8.59 -14.01
CA LYS A 134 4.89 -7.60 -14.43
C LYS A 134 5.39 -6.71 -13.30
N VAL A 135 4.83 -6.85 -12.09
CA VAL A 135 5.38 -6.30 -10.85
C VAL A 135 6.36 -7.32 -10.27
N GLY A 136 7.61 -6.90 -10.07
CA GLY A 136 8.65 -7.68 -9.41
C GLY A 136 9.01 -7.11 -8.05
N TRP A 137 9.39 -7.99 -7.11
CA TRP A 137 10.03 -7.59 -5.85
C TRP A 137 11.45 -8.16 -5.81
N PHE A 138 12.43 -7.30 -5.50
CA PHE A 138 13.82 -7.70 -5.30
C PHE A 138 14.20 -7.41 -3.85
N MET A 139 14.27 -8.45 -3.02
CA MET A 139 14.53 -8.30 -1.59
C MET A 139 16.04 -8.35 -1.30
N CYS A 140 16.57 -7.31 -0.66
CA CYS A 140 17.97 -7.32 -0.25
C CYS A 140 18.14 -8.08 1.05
N LEU A 141 18.95 -9.14 1.04
CA LEU A 141 19.38 -9.85 2.24
C LEU A 141 20.90 -10.07 2.17
N PRO A 142 21.63 -10.00 3.30
CA PRO A 142 23.05 -10.33 3.34
C PRO A 142 23.28 -11.76 2.82
N GLY A 143 24.22 -11.93 1.89
CA GLY A 143 24.57 -13.24 1.32
C GLY A 143 23.58 -13.83 0.30
N VAL A 144 22.39 -13.25 0.11
CA VAL A 144 21.40 -13.76 -0.85
C VAL A 144 21.62 -13.14 -2.24
N GLU A 145 21.53 -13.98 -3.26
CA GLU A 145 21.51 -13.58 -4.67
C GLU A 145 20.15 -13.94 -5.29
N GLN A 146 19.40 -12.91 -5.70
CA GLN A 146 18.14 -13.08 -6.41
C GLN A 146 18.36 -12.82 -7.89
N LYS A 147 17.64 -13.55 -8.74
CA LYS A 147 17.71 -13.38 -10.19
C LYS A 147 16.76 -12.26 -10.62
N LEU A 148 17.27 -11.37 -11.47
CA LEU A 148 16.43 -10.43 -12.19
C LEU A 148 15.70 -11.11 -13.35
N SER A 149 14.57 -10.53 -13.74
CA SER A 149 13.80 -10.96 -14.90
C SER A 149 13.53 -9.78 -15.81
N GLU A 150 13.75 -9.97 -17.11
CA GLU A 150 13.57 -8.94 -18.14
C GLU A 150 12.09 -8.61 -18.39
N ASP A 151 11.20 -9.50 -17.98
CA ASP A 151 9.77 -9.36 -18.24
C ASP A 151 9.07 -8.38 -17.27
N LYS A 152 9.78 -7.83 -16.28
CA LYS A 152 9.18 -6.93 -15.28
C LYS A 152 9.16 -5.50 -15.78
N LYS A 153 8.00 -4.85 -15.68
CA LYS A 153 7.83 -3.42 -16.00
C LYS A 153 8.03 -2.51 -14.79
N LEU A 154 7.81 -3.04 -13.59
CA LEU A 154 8.00 -2.33 -12.34
C LEU A 154 8.68 -3.26 -11.33
N VAL A 155 9.76 -2.80 -10.71
CA VAL A 155 10.49 -3.54 -9.69
C VAL A 155 10.57 -2.75 -8.39
N CYS A 156 10.03 -3.31 -7.32
CA CYS A 156 10.23 -2.80 -5.96
C CYS A 156 11.53 -3.38 -5.40
N ILE A 157 12.54 -2.55 -5.15
CA ILE A 157 13.78 -2.99 -4.50
C ILE A 157 13.62 -2.81 -3.00
N TYR A 158 13.46 -3.90 -2.26
CA TYR A 158 13.27 -3.92 -0.81
C TYR A 158 14.62 -3.93 -0.09
N GLY A 159 15.19 -2.73 0.03
CA GLY A 159 16.50 -2.46 0.62
C GLY A 159 16.47 -2.25 2.13
N PHE A 160 17.44 -1.51 2.63
CA PHE A 160 17.68 -1.23 4.05
C PHE A 160 17.56 0.26 4.37
N GLY A 161 17.33 0.59 5.64
CA GLY A 161 17.45 1.95 6.19
C GLY A 161 16.68 3.01 5.40
N ALA A 162 17.36 4.03 4.89
CA ALA A 162 16.73 5.12 4.15
C ALA A 162 16.34 4.79 2.69
N GLY A 163 16.33 3.50 2.29
CA GLY A 163 16.18 3.10 0.88
C GLY A 163 17.53 2.86 0.20
N ASN A 164 18.41 2.16 0.91
CA ASN A 164 19.74 1.77 0.45
C ASN A 164 19.76 0.31 0.01
N ALA A 165 20.62 -0.03 -0.95
CA ALA A 165 20.94 -1.40 -1.30
C ALA A 165 22.47 -1.59 -1.35
N PRO A 166 22.98 -2.82 -1.15
CA PRO A 166 24.40 -3.10 -1.34
C PRO A 166 24.85 -2.70 -2.75
N THR A 167 26.06 -2.15 -2.88
CA THR A 167 26.60 -1.70 -4.18
C THR A 167 26.59 -2.82 -5.22
N ARG A 168 26.82 -4.08 -4.80
CA ARG A 168 26.73 -5.25 -5.69
C ARG A 168 25.34 -5.42 -6.33
N VAL A 169 24.27 -5.08 -5.61
CA VAL A 169 22.89 -5.14 -6.12
C VAL A 169 22.69 -4.04 -7.14
N LEU A 170 23.10 -2.80 -6.85
CA LEU A 170 23.00 -1.71 -7.82
C LEU A 170 23.80 -2.01 -9.09
N ASN A 171 25.03 -2.55 -8.95
CA ASN A 171 25.84 -2.97 -10.10
C ASN A 171 25.22 -4.12 -10.88
N TYR A 172 24.53 -5.04 -10.21
CA TYR A 172 23.81 -6.13 -10.88
C TYR A 172 22.63 -5.60 -11.71
N PHE A 173 21.86 -4.64 -11.20
CA PHE A 173 20.83 -3.97 -12.00
C PHE A 173 21.43 -3.25 -13.22
N ARG A 174 22.54 -2.52 -13.03
CA ARG A 174 23.24 -1.84 -14.13
C ARG A 174 23.68 -2.80 -15.22
N SER A 175 24.38 -3.88 -14.86
CA SER A 175 24.90 -4.83 -15.83
C SER A 175 23.79 -5.64 -16.50
N PHE A 176 22.76 -6.02 -15.75
CA PHE A 176 21.66 -6.81 -16.30
C PHE A 176 20.82 -6.03 -17.31
N TYR A 177 20.64 -4.71 -17.14
CA TYR A 177 19.80 -3.85 -17.99
C TYR A 177 20.58 -2.86 -18.88
N LEU A 178 21.89 -3.04 -19.09
CA LEU A 178 22.73 -2.08 -19.84
C LEU A 178 22.17 -1.77 -21.24
N GLU A 179 21.68 -2.80 -21.94
CA GLU A 179 21.15 -2.72 -23.31
C GLU A 179 19.69 -3.22 -23.39
N LYS A 180 18.95 -3.16 -22.28
CA LYS A 180 17.57 -3.66 -22.18
C LYS A 180 16.62 -2.55 -21.78
N GLU A 181 15.32 -2.78 -21.99
CA GLU A 181 14.29 -1.92 -21.43
C GLU A 181 14.38 -1.94 -19.90
N LYS A 182 14.48 -0.75 -19.29
CA LYS A 182 14.64 -0.61 -17.84
C LYS A 182 13.26 -0.55 -17.18
N PRO A 183 13.00 -1.34 -16.14
CA PRO A 183 11.77 -1.21 -15.37
C PRO A 183 11.73 0.13 -14.63
N CYS A 184 10.52 0.57 -14.30
CA CYS A 184 10.34 1.57 -13.24
C CYS A 184 10.75 0.95 -11.90
N ILE A 185 11.46 1.70 -11.06
CA ILE A 185 11.93 1.22 -9.76
C ILE A 185 11.22 1.97 -8.64
N ILE A 186 10.71 1.23 -7.67
CA ILE A 186 10.34 1.81 -6.37
C ILE A 186 11.42 1.39 -5.35
N ALA A 187 12.12 2.38 -4.81
CA ALA A 187 13.11 2.19 -3.76
C ALA A 187 12.40 2.02 -2.42
N CYS A 188 12.34 0.76 -1.98
CA CYS A 188 11.71 0.36 -0.73
C CYS A 188 12.75 0.09 0.38
N SER A 189 12.29 0.02 1.62
CA SER A 189 13.11 -0.26 2.79
C SER A 189 12.41 -1.18 3.77
N GLN A 190 13.18 -2.11 4.32
CA GLN A 190 12.81 -2.96 5.46
C GLN A 190 12.56 -2.19 6.75
N ALA A 191 12.98 -0.92 6.84
CA ALA A 191 12.61 -0.07 7.95
C ALA A 191 11.16 0.43 7.76
N GLU A 192 10.29 0.10 8.71
CA GLU A 192 8.87 0.50 8.68
C GLU A 192 8.71 2.01 8.91
N GLY A 193 9.48 2.56 9.85
CA GLY A 193 9.42 3.97 10.24
C GLY A 193 10.03 4.96 9.23
N ASP A 194 9.74 6.24 9.46
CA ASP A 194 10.29 7.42 8.80
C ASP A 194 10.07 7.52 7.28
N ILE A 195 10.46 8.68 6.72
CA ILE A 195 10.51 8.91 5.27
C ILE A 195 11.82 8.33 4.73
N LYS A 196 11.70 7.49 3.69
CA LYS A 196 12.82 6.86 3.00
C LYS A 196 13.39 7.88 2.01
N LYS A 197 14.70 8.10 2.06
CA LYS A 197 15.44 9.07 1.23
C LYS A 197 16.51 8.33 0.41
N PRO A 198 16.11 7.63 -0.66
CA PRO A 198 16.99 6.73 -1.41
C PRO A 198 18.08 7.45 -2.22
N ASN A 199 18.07 8.79 -2.26
CA ASN A 199 19.10 9.64 -2.85
C ASN A 199 20.12 10.17 -1.84
N TYR A 200 19.89 9.99 -0.53
CA TYR A 200 20.67 10.65 0.53
C TYR A 200 22.09 10.10 0.67
N TYR A 201 22.26 8.78 0.64
CA TYR A 201 23.57 8.14 0.80
C TYR A 201 24.22 7.83 -0.54
N LYS A 202 25.39 8.44 -0.79
CA LYS A 202 26.14 8.22 -2.02
C LYS A 202 26.53 6.76 -2.21
N LYS A 203 26.50 6.27 -3.45
CA LYS A 203 26.88 4.91 -3.89
C LYS A 203 26.00 3.75 -3.41
N VAL A 204 25.22 3.91 -2.35
CA VAL A 204 24.37 2.84 -1.78
C VAL A 204 22.88 3.16 -1.84
N GLY A 205 22.51 4.42 -2.03
CA GLY A 205 21.12 4.81 -2.22
C GLY A 205 20.55 4.25 -3.52
N ILE A 206 19.37 3.62 -3.47
CA ILE A 206 18.75 2.98 -4.65
C ILE A 206 18.47 4.01 -5.76
N ALA A 207 18.19 5.27 -5.42
CA ALA A 207 17.95 6.33 -6.40
C ALA A 207 19.18 6.62 -7.28
N TRP A 208 20.37 6.15 -6.92
CA TRP A 208 21.55 6.29 -7.77
C TRP A 208 21.47 5.51 -9.08
N LEU A 209 20.55 4.54 -9.20
CA LEU A 209 20.25 3.92 -10.50
C LEU A 209 19.68 4.92 -11.51
N ALA A 210 19.17 6.08 -11.08
CA ALA A 210 18.73 7.13 -11.99
C ALA A 210 19.85 7.66 -12.90
N GLN A 211 21.09 7.66 -12.42
CA GLN A 211 22.26 8.04 -13.22
C GLN A 211 22.51 7.08 -14.39
N ASP A 212 21.99 5.87 -14.28
CA ASP A 212 22.08 4.82 -15.28
C ASP A 212 20.78 4.76 -16.13
N GLY A 213 19.92 5.79 -16.07
CA GLY A 213 18.71 5.92 -16.89
C GLY A 213 17.50 5.13 -16.40
N PHE A 214 17.50 4.62 -15.17
CA PHE A 214 16.29 4.07 -14.55
C PHE A 214 15.40 5.20 -14.03
N LYS A 215 14.08 5.04 -14.11
CA LYS A 215 13.16 5.92 -13.38
C LYS A 215 12.98 5.36 -11.97
N VAL A 216 13.39 6.11 -10.94
CA VAL A 216 13.36 5.64 -9.54
C VAL A 216 12.48 6.53 -8.68
N TRP A 217 11.57 5.95 -7.91
CA TRP A 217 10.75 6.65 -6.91
C TRP A 217 11.10 6.21 -5.50
N SER A 218 11.00 7.11 -4.53
CA SER A 218 11.03 6.77 -3.11
C SER A 218 9.69 6.19 -2.67
N GLN A 219 9.69 5.13 -1.83
CA GLN A 219 8.45 4.70 -1.16
C GLN A 219 7.89 5.73 -0.17
N MET A 220 8.59 6.84 0.07
CA MET A 220 8.25 7.87 1.06
C MET A 220 8.13 7.27 2.47
N ASP A 221 7.00 7.43 3.13
CA ASP A 221 6.71 6.89 4.45
C ASP A 221 5.54 5.88 4.41
N TYR A 222 5.16 5.44 3.21
CA TYR A 222 4.10 4.45 3.03
C TYR A 222 4.53 3.04 3.44
N PRO A 223 3.60 2.22 3.96
CA PRO A 223 3.84 0.80 4.21
C PRO A 223 3.98 0.02 2.90
N ILE A 224 4.64 -1.14 2.94
CA ILE A 224 4.89 -1.98 1.76
C ILE A 224 3.58 -2.47 1.12
N GLU A 225 2.52 -2.63 1.90
CA GLU A 225 1.18 -3.00 1.45
C GLU A 225 0.61 -1.96 0.49
N PHE A 226 0.81 -0.67 0.81
CA PHE A 226 0.43 0.43 -0.05
C PHE A 226 1.29 0.49 -1.31
N ILE A 227 2.60 0.29 -1.17
CA ILE A 227 3.51 0.27 -2.33
C ILE A 227 3.16 -0.85 -3.29
N HIS A 228 2.84 -2.05 -2.78
CA HIS A 228 2.43 -3.17 -3.62
C HIS A 228 1.12 -2.86 -4.34
N ALA A 229 0.11 -2.35 -3.63
CA ALA A 229 -1.16 -1.96 -4.21
C ALA A 229 -0.99 -0.88 -5.29
N LEU A 230 -0.14 0.13 -5.03
CA LEU A 230 0.16 1.20 -5.98
C LEU A 230 0.89 0.70 -7.23
N ALA A 231 1.86 -0.20 -7.08
CA ALA A 231 2.56 -0.80 -8.22
C ALA A 231 1.58 -1.53 -9.15
N CYS A 232 0.71 -2.37 -8.57
CA CYS A 232 -0.35 -3.06 -9.29
C CYS A 232 -1.33 -2.09 -9.95
N PHE A 233 -1.79 -1.08 -9.22
CA PHE A 233 -2.74 -0.08 -9.72
C PHE A 233 -2.14 0.71 -10.89
N SER A 234 -0.88 1.12 -10.78
CA SER A 234 -0.20 1.92 -11.79
C SER A 234 -0.12 1.18 -13.12
N LEU A 235 0.24 -0.11 -13.12
CA LEU A 235 0.30 -0.92 -14.35
C LEU A 235 -1.09 -1.23 -14.94
N LEU A 236 -2.12 -1.40 -14.10
CA LEU A 236 -3.48 -1.58 -14.60
C LEU A 236 -4.02 -0.31 -15.26
N VAL A 237 -3.74 0.86 -14.69
CA VAL A 237 -4.15 2.14 -15.27
C VAL A 237 -3.34 2.47 -16.51
N SER A 238 -2.03 2.27 -16.47
CA SER A 238 -1.10 2.61 -17.54
C SER A 238 0.04 1.62 -17.59
N PHE A 239 -0.11 0.60 -18.43
CA PHE A 239 0.82 -0.51 -18.53
C PHE A 239 2.20 -0.09 -19.06
N ASP A 240 2.24 0.76 -20.09
CA ASP A 240 3.48 1.17 -20.74
C ASP A 240 4.14 2.40 -20.11
N ASP A 241 3.36 3.26 -19.45
CA ASP A 241 3.88 4.43 -18.74
C ASP A 241 3.20 4.61 -17.37
N PRO A 242 3.56 3.77 -16.37
CA PRO A 242 3.01 3.88 -15.01
C PRO A 242 3.55 5.09 -14.24
N ALA A 243 4.55 5.81 -14.77
CA ALA A 243 5.30 6.86 -14.10
C ALA A 243 4.42 8.01 -13.57
N HIS A 244 3.43 8.43 -14.35
CA HIS A 244 2.54 9.53 -13.97
C HIS A 244 1.62 9.16 -12.79
N ILE A 245 1.27 7.88 -12.65
CA ILE A 245 0.50 7.38 -11.49
C ILE A 245 1.40 7.32 -10.26
N LEU A 246 2.60 6.75 -10.39
CA LEU A 246 3.57 6.68 -9.29
C LEU A 246 3.90 8.07 -8.73
N SER A 247 4.15 9.05 -9.60
CA SER A 247 4.53 10.42 -9.22
C SER A 247 3.40 11.20 -8.53
N LYS A 248 2.15 10.71 -8.55
CA LYS A 248 1.05 11.29 -7.78
C LYS A 248 1.13 10.96 -6.30
N TYR A 249 1.80 9.86 -5.94
CA TYR A 249 1.87 9.34 -4.56
C TYR A 249 3.28 9.32 -3.99
N LEU A 250 4.29 9.14 -4.85
CA LEU A 250 5.68 8.92 -4.47
C LEU A 250 6.56 10.09 -4.93
N GLU A 251 7.67 10.32 -4.23
CA GLU A 251 8.69 11.28 -4.67
C GLU A 251 9.56 10.67 -5.78
N GLY A 252 9.70 11.40 -6.88
CA GLY A 252 10.46 11.00 -8.06
C GLY A 252 9.70 11.34 -9.37
N PRO A 253 10.15 10.81 -10.51
CA PRO A 253 11.37 10.02 -10.65
C PRO A 253 12.61 10.87 -10.35
N PHE A 254 13.58 10.28 -9.65
CA PHE A 254 14.94 10.83 -9.53
C PHE A 254 15.73 10.68 -10.83
#